data_AF-A0A2K3DGD9-F1
#
_entry.id   AF-A0A2K3DGD9-F1
#
_cell.length_a   1.000
_cell.length_b   1.000
_cell.length_c   1.000
_cell.angle_alpha   90.00
_cell.angle_beta   90.00
_cell.angle_gamma   90.00
#
_symmetry.space_group_name_H-M   'P 1'
#
loop_
_entity.id
_entity.type
_entity.pdbx_description
1 polymer ?
#
loop_
_entity_poly.entity_id
_entity_poly.type
_entity_poly.pdbx_seq_one_letter_code
_entity_poly.pdbx_strand_id
1 'polypeptide(L)'
;MAHWPEHWLSSQRRRQCLPAEGRTMSFSASLAEMVKAFGGLKSGDPRWLRLNLGPGSRLGNQHFGAQGLEWSLSVAWASGDAAAGVYVMLHLPTALTASSPAITAAAKANKLLDGAVAAVPRLRLSVCGADGQQAWSRPLGGDVFFMQTGFGWGHSTALELREEPAADQPAEGAAASGPNTGGGSTSGVAARWAGYLQGGTRLAGSVTLLPPM
;
A
#
# COMPACT_ATOMS: atom_id res chain seq x y z
N MET A 1 35.15 6.62 -5.57
CA MET A 1 33.75 6.25 -5.30
C MET A 1 33.76 4.87 -4.67
N ALA A 2 33.29 4.71 -3.44
CA ALA A 2 33.23 3.40 -2.80
C ALA A 2 32.11 2.59 -3.49
N HIS A 3 32.51 1.64 -4.33
CA HIS A 3 31.59 0.63 -4.87
C HIS A 3 31.26 -0.34 -3.74
N TRP A 4 29.97 -0.48 -3.42
CA TRP A 4 29.50 -1.53 -2.53
C TRP A 4 29.79 -2.90 -3.16
N PRO A 5 29.96 -3.98 -2.37
CA PRO A 5 30.23 -5.30 -2.91
C PRO A 5 29.14 -5.74 -3.88
N GLU A 6 29.53 -6.37 -4.98
CA GLU A 6 28.60 -7.12 -5.84
C GLU A 6 27.78 -8.07 -4.95
N HIS A 7 26.45 -8.09 -5.15
CA HIS A 7 25.51 -8.92 -4.38
C HIS A 7 25.24 -8.53 -2.90
N TRP A 8 25.46 -7.27 -2.52
CA TRP A 8 25.04 -6.75 -1.21
C TRP A 8 23.56 -7.06 -0.87
N LEU A 9 22.65 -6.92 -1.84
CA LEU A 9 21.31 -7.49 -1.78
C LEU A 9 21.34 -8.87 -2.45
N SER A 10 20.93 -9.88 -1.69
CA SER A 10 20.93 -11.26 -2.16
C SER A 10 19.59 -11.61 -2.80
N SER A 11 19.66 -12.23 -3.98
CA SER A 11 18.52 -12.90 -4.61
C SER A 11 18.15 -14.20 -3.89
N GLN A 12 19.01 -14.72 -3.01
CA GLN A 12 18.65 -15.86 -2.18
C GLN A 12 17.71 -15.42 -1.05
N ARG A 13 16.62 -16.17 -0.86
CA ARG A 13 15.74 -15.97 0.30
C ARG A 13 16.54 -16.18 1.58
N ARG A 14 16.65 -15.14 2.39
CA ARG A 14 17.26 -15.26 3.72
C ARG A 14 16.31 -16.02 4.65
N ARG A 15 16.87 -16.87 5.51
CA ARG A 15 16.08 -17.55 6.56
C ARG A 15 15.41 -16.49 7.41
N GLN A 16 14.09 -16.57 7.51
CA GLN A 16 13.32 -15.74 8.41
C GLN A 16 13.03 -16.56 9.67
N CYS A 17 13.47 -16.05 10.83
CA CYS A 17 13.12 -16.65 12.12
C CYS A 17 11.67 -16.29 12.45
N LEU A 18 10.74 -17.09 11.91
CA LEU A 18 9.31 -17.02 12.20
C LEU A 18 8.89 -18.24 13.03
N PRO A 19 7.86 -18.09 13.88
CA PRO A 19 7.12 -19.22 14.43
C PRO A 19 6.56 -20.13 13.31
N ALA A 20 6.19 -21.37 13.66
CA ALA A 20 5.67 -22.34 12.70
C ALA A 20 4.35 -21.87 12.06
N GLU A 21 3.53 -21.16 12.82
CA GLU A 21 2.31 -20.50 12.40
C GLU A 21 2.55 -19.20 11.61
N GLY A 22 3.79 -18.77 11.49
CA GLY A 22 4.16 -17.47 10.91
C GLY A 22 4.02 -16.31 11.90
N ARG A 23 3.89 -15.09 11.36
CA ARG A 23 3.66 -13.89 12.17
C ARG A 23 2.60 -13.02 11.51
N THR A 24 1.51 -12.79 12.21
CA THR A 24 0.42 -11.92 11.77
C THR A 24 0.54 -10.55 12.40
N MET A 25 0.39 -9.51 11.58
CA MET A 25 0.28 -8.12 11.99
C MET A 25 -1.01 -7.56 11.41
N SER A 26 -1.80 -6.86 12.22
CA SER A 26 -2.94 -6.11 11.70
C SER A 26 -2.47 -4.87 10.96
N PHE A 27 -3.30 -4.36 10.05
CA PHE A 27 -3.12 -3.04 9.48
C PHE A 27 -4.44 -2.28 9.44
N SER A 28 -4.36 -0.96 9.31
CA SER A 28 -5.52 -0.10 9.13
C SER A 28 -5.18 1.21 8.43
N ALA A 29 -6.21 1.86 7.89
CA ALA A 29 -6.20 3.27 7.53
C ALA A 29 -7.54 3.89 7.90
N SER A 30 -7.51 5.05 8.53
CA SER A 30 -8.72 5.81 8.86
C SER A 30 -9.37 6.39 7.61
N LEU A 31 -10.68 6.64 7.66
CA LEU A 31 -11.40 7.35 6.60
C LEU A 31 -10.75 8.72 6.32
N ALA A 32 -10.26 9.42 7.34
CA ALA A 32 -9.57 10.70 7.15
C ALA A 32 -8.29 10.56 6.31
N GLU A 33 -7.50 9.50 6.54
CA GLU A 33 -6.31 9.20 5.72
C GLU A 33 -6.71 8.81 4.29
N MET A 34 -7.79 8.06 4.12
CA MET A 34 -8.32 7.70 2.80
C MET A 34 -8.83 8.92 2.05
N VAL A 35 -9.56 9.82 2.70
CA VAL A 35 -10.01 11.09 2.10
C VAL A 35 -8.83 11.96 1.72
N LYS A 36 -7.79 12.03 2.56
CA LYS A 36 -6.57 12.77 2.24
C LYS A 36 -5.84 12.18 1.01
N ALA A 37 -5.82 10.86 0.88
CA ALA A 37 -5.12 10.19 -0.22
C ALA A 37 -5.93 10.15 -1.52
N PHE A 38 -7.24 9.98 -1.43
CA PHE A 38 -8.12 9.65 -2.56
C PHE A 38 -9.20 10.70 -2.82
N GLY A 39 -9.39 11.66 -1.93
CA GLY A 39 -10.31 12.77 -2.14
C GLY A 39 -9.77 13.72 -3.21
N GLY A 40 -10.63 14.06 -4.18
CA GLY A 40 -10.34 15.12 -5.16
C GLY A 40 -9.38 14.68 -6.27
N LEU A 41 -9.19 13.36 -6.43
CA LEU A 41 -8.38 12.84 -7.53
C LEU A 41 -9.04 13.07 -8.87
N LYS A 42 -8.24 13.57 -9.81
CA LYS A 42 -8.62 13.66 -11.22
C LYS A 42 -8.57 12.27 -11.84
N SER A 43 -9.37 12.06 -12.87
CA SER A 43 -9.38 10.78 -13.60
C SER A 43 -7.99 10.44 -14.09
N GLY A 44 -7.55 9.20 -13.85
CA GLY A 44 -6.24 8.71 -14.26
C GLY A 44 -5.05 9.10 -13.37
N ASP A 45 -5.25 9.82 -12.26
CA ASP A 45 -4.19 10.12 -11.29
C ASP A 45 -4.11 9.02 -10.20
N PRO A 46 -3.18 8.03 -10.29
CA PRO A 46 -3.04 7.04 -9.25
C PRO A 46 -2.45 7.66 -7.98
N ARG A 47 -3.04 7.35 -6.83
CA ARG A 47 -2.45 7.64 -5.52
C ARG A 47 -2.21 6.39 -4.72
N TRP A 48 -1.25 6.53 -3.81
CA TRP A 48 -0.83 5.50 -2.89
C TRP A 48 -1.12 5.96 -1.47
N LEU A 49 -1.79 5.12 -0.71
CA LEU A 49 -1.99 5.27 0.73
C LEU A 49 -1.18 4.18 1.43
N ARG A 50 -0.16 4.59 2.20
CA ARG A 50 0.57 3.65 3.07
C ARG A 50 -0.29 3.30 4.28
N LEU A 51 -0.38 2.02 4.59
CA LEU A 51 -1.21 1.52 5.69
C LEU A 51 -0.45 1.53 7.01
N ASN A 52 -1.18 1.81 8.08
CA ASN A 52 -0.62 1.74 9.43
C ASN A 52 -0.69 0.30 9.92
N LEU A 53 0.44 -0.27 10.30
CA LEU A 53 0.56 -1.58 10.91
C LEU A 53 0.31 -1.47 12.42
N GLY A 54 -0.46 -2.41 12.95
CA GLY A 54 -0.78 -2.53 14.36
C GLY A 54 0.40 -3.01 15.22
N PRO A 55 0.18 -3.16 16.54
CA PRO A 55 1.19 -3.64 17.48
C PRO A 55 1.71 -5.01 17.03
N GLY A 56 3.00 -5.06 16.68
CA GLY A 56 3.63 -6.22 16.04
C GLY A 56 4.72 -5.82 15.04
N SER A 57 4.62 -4.62 14.47
CA SER A 57 5.77 -4.00 13.80
C SER A 57 6.82 -3.55 14.81
N ARG A 58 8.07 -3.98 14.62
CA ARG A 58 9.24 -3.50 15.36
C ARG A 58 9.95 -2.31 14.70
N LEU A 59 9.46 -1.86 13.53
CA LEU A 59 10.10 -0.83 12.68
C LEU A 59 9.27 0.46 12.59
N GLY A 60 8.28 0.63 13.48
CA GLY A 60 7.35 1.76 13.48
C GLY A 60 6.02 1.42 12.82
N ASN A 61 5.08 2.37 12.87
CA ASN A 61 3.66 2.09 12.61
C ASN A 61 3.32 1.82 11.14
N GLN A 62 4.26 1.73 10.21
CA GLN A 62 3.96 1.57 8.77
C GLN A 62 4.81 0.52 8.06
N HIS A 63 5.85 0.02 8.71
CA HIS A 63 6.85 -0.84 8.08
C HIS A 63 6.99 -2.15 8.83
N PHE A 64 7.40 -3.24 8.19
CA PHE A 64 7.70 -4.51 8.85
C PHE A 64 9.00 -5.12 8.30
N GLY A 65 9.66 -5.92 9.13
CA GLY A 65 10.88 -6.61 8.76
C GLY A 65 10.61 -8.01 8.21
N ALA A 66 11.14 -8.33 7.03
CA ALA A 66 11.14 -9.68 6.47
C ALA A 66 12.41 -9.93 5.64
N GLN A 67 13.01 -11.12 5.81
CA GLN A 67 14.26 -11.51 5.13
C GLN A 67 15.41 -10.51 5.33
N GLY A 68 15.46 -9.81 6.48
CA GLY A 68 16.47 -8.79 6.77
C GLY A 68 16.26 -7.46 6.04
N LEU A 69 15.11 -7.28 5.39
CA LEU A 69 14.72 -6.07 4.67
C LEU A 69 13.46 -5.45 5.26
N GLU A 70 13.26 -4.17 4.95
CA GLU A 70 12.12 -3.38 5.41
C GLU A 70 11.07 -3.23 4.31
N TRP A 71 9.82 -3.48 4.68
CA TRP A 71 8.68 -3.53 3.76
C TRP A 71 7.54 -2.68 4.29
N SER A 72 6.69 -2.15 3.43
CA SER A 72 5.41 -1.56 3.83
C SER A 72 4.25 -2.11 3.03
N LEU A 73 3.03 -1.89 3.52
CA LEU A 73 1.80 -2.14 2.78
C LEU A 73 1.23 -0.83 2.28
N SER A 74 0.71 -0.86 1.06
CA SER A 74 0.04 0.29 0.46
C SER A 74 -1.22 -0.14 -0.28
N VAL A 75 -2.23 0.72 -0.25
CA VAL A 75 -3.37 0.66 -1.16
C VAL A 75 -3.12 1.67 -2.27
N ALA A 76 -3.37 1.27 -3.51
CA ALA A 76 -3.33 2.18 -4.64
C ALA A 76 -4.69 2.23 -5.35
N TRP A 77 -5.10 3.42 -5.75
CA TRP A 77 -6.33 3.63 -6.50
C TRP A 77 -6.18 4.87 -7.38
N ALA A 78 -6.71 4.81 -8.59
CA ALA A 78 -6.86 5.97 -9.47
C ALA A 78 -8.35 6.31 -9.61
N SER A 79 -8.66 7.60 -9.69
CA SER A 79 -10.04 8.05 -9.85
C SER A 79 -10.64 7.51 -11.14
N GLY A 80 -11.84 6.94 -11.02
CA GLY A 80 -12.54 6.27 -12.12
C GLY A 80 -12.36 4.74 -12.14
N ASP A 81 -11.36 4.19 -11.46
CA ASP A 81 -11.19 2.74 -11.40
C ASP A 81 -12.29 2.09 -10.54
N ALA A 82 -12.84 0.99 -11.05
CA ALA A 82 -13.82 0.15 -10.36
C ALA A 82 -13.19 -0.72 -9.26
N ALA A 83 -11.86 -0.76 -9.16
CA ALA A 83 -11.16 -1.51 -8.14
C ALA A 83 -9.93 -0.76 -7.63
N ALA A 84 -9.54 -1.04 -6.40
CA ALA A 84 -8.27 -0.63 -5.83
C ALA A 84 -7.34 -1.83 -5.66
N GLY A 85 -6.04 -1.55 -5.72
CA GLY A 85 -5.00 -2.54 -5.53
C GLY A 85 -4.40 -2.51 -4.13
N VAL A 86 -3.88 -3.65 -3.70
CA VAL A 86 -3.14 -3.82 -2.44
C VAL A 86 -1.75 -4.34 -2.77
N TYR A 87 -0.73 -3.66 -2.25
CA TYR A 87 0.67 -3.88 -2.62
C TYR A 87 1.58 -3.95 -1.40
N VAL A 88 2.66 -4.71 -1.54
CA VAL A 88 3.83 -4.68 -0.65
C VAL A 88 4.93 -3.92 -1.36
N MET A 89 5.63 -3.07 -0.63
CA MET A 89 6.71 -2.23 -1.18
C MET A 89 8.00 -2.50 -0.44
N LEU A 90 9.10 -2.68 -1.18
CA LEU A 90 10.44 -2.79 -0.63
C LEU A 90 11.04 -1.40 -0.42
N HIS A 91 11.42 -1.10 0.83
CA HIS A 91 12.07 0.16 1.16
C HIS A 91 13.56 0.14 0.87
N LEU A 92 14.08 1.32 0.56
CA LEU A 92 15.51 1.56 0.55
C LEU A 92 16.03 1.58 1.99
N PRO A 93 17.20 0.98 2.27
CA PRO A 93 17.86 1.14 3.56
C PRO A 93 17.96 2.62 3.94
N THR A 94 17.62 2.95 5.19
CA THR A 94 17.59 4.33 5.70
C THR A 94 18.91 5.08 5.50
N ALA A 95 20.04 4.37 5.49
CA ALA A 95 21.35 4.92 5.20
C ALA A 95 21.44 5.57 3.81
N LEU A 96 20.67 5.09 2.82
CA LEU A 96 20.62 5.65 1.47
C LEU A 96 19.66 6.84 1.36
N THR A 97 18.64 6.90 2.22
CA THR A 97 17.66 8.00 2.24
C THR A 97 18.13 9.20 3.06
N ALA A 98 19.03 8.99 4.02
CA ALA A 98 19.57 10.05 4.89
C ALA A 98 20.52 11.02 4.16
N SER A 99 21.11 10.61 3.03
CA SER A 99 22.22 11.34 2.40
C SER A 99 21.82 12.31 1.29
N SER A 100 20.52 12.48 0.98
CA SER A 100 20.07 13.34 -0.14
C SER A 100 18.57 13.67 -0.05
N PRO A 101 18.10 14.78 -0.66
CA PRO A 101 16.66 15.03 -0.84
C PRO A 101 15.97 13.83 -1.51
N ALA A 102 14.73 13.50 -1.13
CA ALA A 102 14.06 12.23 -1.48
C ALA A 102 14.12 11.83 -2.97
N ILE A 103 13.98 12.79 -3.88
CA ILE A 103 14.06 12.57 -5.34
C ILE A 103 15.49 12.22 -5.78
N THR A 104 16.49 12.85 -5.19
CA THR A 104 17.92 12.58 -5.46
C THR A 104 18.39 11.29 -4.77
N ALA A 105 17.80 10.94 -3.62
CA ALA A 105 18.07 9.69 -2.90
C ALA A 105 17.55 8.47 -3.67
N ALA A 106 16.34 8.53 -4.23
CA ALA A 106 15.80 7.44 -5.05
C ALA A 106 16.60 7.23 -6.35
N ALA A 107 16.97 8.31 -7.05
CA ALA A 107 17.79 8.21 -8.27
C ALA A 107 19.22 7.73 -7.99
N LYS A 108 19.86 8.21 -6.90
CA LYS A 108 21.16 7.72 -6.46
C LYS A 108 21.08 6.28 -5.99
N ALA A 109 20.06 5.91 -5.21
CA ALA A 109 19.85 4.54 -4.78
C ALA A 109 19.61 3.62 -5.97
N ASN A 110 18.80 4.00 -6.95
CA ASN A 110 18.62 3.21 -8.17
C ASN A 110 19.93 3.03 -8.95
N LYS A 111 20.77 4.08 -9.06
CA LYS A 111 22.11 3.96 -9.65
C LYS A 111 23.08 3.13 -8.81
N LEU A 112 23.00 3.21 -7.48
CA LEU A 112 23.87 2.49 -6.55
C LEU A 112 23.50 1.01 -6.44
N LEU A 113 22.21 0.72 -6.57
CA LEU A 113 21.65 -0.61 -6.44
C LEU A 113 21.59 -1.32 -7.80
N ASP A 114 21.69 -0.60 -8.91
CA ASP A 114 21.79 -1.14 -10.28
C ASP A 114 20.80 -2.28 -10.57
N GLY A 115 19.52 -2.06 -10.25
CA GLY A 115 18.50 -3.08 -10.43
C GLY A 115 18.54 -4.21 -9.39
N ALA A 116 19.21 -4.02 -8.25
CA ALA A 116 19.25 -5.02 -7.19
C ALA A 116 17.84 -5.46 -6.81
N VAL A 117 17.67 -6.78 -6.86
CA VAL A 117 16.41 -7.42 -6.60
C VAL A 117 16.44 -8.16 -5.28
N ALA A 118 15.33 -8.08 -4.54
CA ALA A 118 15.09 -8.94 -3.40
C ALA A 118 13.98 -9.95 -3.73
N ALA A 119 14.10 -11.16 -3.21
CA ALA A 119 13.00 -12.09 -3.24
C ALA A 119 11.84 -11.55 -2.39
N VAL A 120 10.62 -11.56 -2.95
CA VAL A 120 9.43 -11.16 -2.19
C VAL A 120 9.20 -12.16 -1.05
N PRO A 121 9.01 -11.70 0.20
CA PRO A 121 8.73 -12.59 1.32
C PRO A 121 7.41 -13.33 1.10
N ARG A 122 7.37 -14.60 1.52
CA ARG A 122 6.12 -15.37 1.53
C ARG A 122 5.20 -14.76 2.57
N LEU A 123 4.06 -14.28 2.13
CA LEU A 123 3.07 -13.67 3.00
C LEU A 123 1.65 -13.91 2.50
N ARG A 124 0.68 -13.69 3.38
CA ARG A 124 -0.74 -13.63 3.03
C ARG A 124 -1.24 -12.25 3.43
N LEU A 125 -1.90 -11.56 2.49
CA LEU A 125 -2.64 -10.35 2.80
C LEU A 125 -4.11 -10.68 2.88
N SER A 126 -4.78 -10.10 3.87
CA SER A 126 -6.20 -10.23 4.07
C SER A 126 -6.78 -8.84 4.36
N VAL A 127 -7.88 -8.49 3.69
CA VAL A 127 -8.62 -7.24 3.91
C VAL A 127 -10.00 -7.61 4.42
N CYS A 128 -10.45 -6.89 5.45
CA CYS A 128 -11.77 -7.07 6.02
C CYS A 128 -12.82 -6.28 5.25
N GLY A 129 -14.03 -6.82 5.18
CA GLY A 129 -15.23 -6.09 4.79
C GLY A 129 -15.70 -5.17 5.91
N ALA A 130 -16.74 -4.38 5.61
CA ALA A 130 -17.36 -3.46 6.55
C ALA A 130 -18.01 -4.17 7.76
N ASP A 131 -18.40 -5.43 7.58
CA ASP A 131 -18.91 -6.33 8.63
C ASP A 131 -17.81 -6.92 9.53
N GLY A 132 -16.53 -6.62 9.23
CA GLY A 132 -15.37 -7.15 9.94
C GLY A 132 -14.94 -8.55 9.48
N GLN A 133 -15.71 -9.21 8.62
CA GLN A 133 -15.34 -10.50 8.05
C GLN A 133 -14.27 -10.35 6.99
N GLN A 134 -13.58 -11.43 6.65
CA GLN A 134 -12.59 -11.41 5.58
C GLN A 134 -13.30 -11.26 4.23
N ALA A 135 -13.17 -10.10 3.59
CA ALA A 135 -13.72 -9.85 2.26
C ALA A 135 -12.77 -10.26 1.14
N TRP A 136 -11.45 -10.19 1.39
CA TRP A 136 -10.44 -10.57 0.42
C TRP A 136 -9.22 -11.17 1.12
N SER A 137 -8.62 -12.21 0.52
CA SER A 137 -7.33 -12.74 0.97
C SER A 137 -6.59 -13.43 -0.16
N ARG A 138 -5.29 -13.13 -0.30
CA ARG A 138 -4.41 -13.79 -1.27
C ARG A 138 -2.99 -13.96 -0.70
N PRO A 139 -2.31 -15.06 -1.06
CA PRO A 139 -0.88 -15.17 -0.84
C PRO A 139 -0.11 -14.25 -1.80
N LEU A 140 1.00 -13.70 -1.33
CA LEU A 140 2.03 -13.05 -2.12
C LEU A 140 3.36 -13.72 -1.81
N GLY A 141 4.17 -13.92 -2.85
CA GLY A 141 5.38 -14.70 -2.75
C GLY A 141 5.07 -16.20 -2.65
N GLY A 142 5.60 -16.98 -3.59
CA GLY A 142 5.39 -18.42 -3.69
C GLY A 142 6.47 -18.96 -4.59
N ASP A 143 6.33 -18.67 -5.88
CA ASP A 143 7.41 -18.79 -6.86
C ASP A 143 8.45 -17.68 -6.64
N VAL A 144 9.64 -17.85 -7.20
CA VAL A 144 10.77 -16.94 -6.97
C VAL A 144 10.51 -15.60 -7.67
N PHE A 145 9.69 -14.76 -7.05
CA PHE A 145 9.43 -13.40 -7.49
C PHE A 145 10.48 -12.47 -6.90
N PHE A 146 11.08 -11.69 -7.79
CA PHE A 146 12.10 -10.71 -7.51
C PHE A 146 11.52 -9.31 -7.67
N MET A 147 11.82 -8.44 -6.71
CA MET A 147 11.37 -7.06 -6.74
C MET A 147 12.59 -6.13 -6.72
N GLN A 148 12.64 -5.23 -7.69
CA GLN A 148 13.61 -4.14 -7.67
C GLN A 148 13.29 -3.19 -6.51
N THR A 149 14.31 -2.70 -5.82
CA THR A 149 14.15 -1.73 -4.74
C THR A 149 13.36 -0.49 -5.18
N GLY A 150 12.44 -0.02 -4.34
CA GLY A 150 11.57 1.14 -4.64
C GLY A 150 10.33 0.80 -5.47
N PHE A 151 10.19 -0.43 -5.96
CA PHE A 151 8.97 -0.91 -6.59
C PHE A 151 8.04 -1.60 -5.59
N GLY A 152 6.80 -1.84 -6.00
CA GLY A 152 5.82 -2.60 -5.26
C GLY A 152 5.31 -3.79 -6.06
N TRP A 153 4.85 -4.83 -5.35
CA TRP A 153 4.20 -6.00 -5.93
C TRP A 153 2.89 -6.27 -5.19
N GLY A 154 1.85 -6.65 -5.92
CA GLY A 154 0.53 -6.75 -5.34
C GLY A 154 -0.52 -7.20 -6.33
N HIS A 155 -1.77 -7.04 -5.92
CA HIS A 155 -2.94 -7.31 -6.75
C HIS A 155 -3.61 -5.99 -7.07
N SER A 156 -3.68 -5.62 -8.34
CA SER A 156 -4.24 -4.34 -8.80
C SER A 156 -5.76 -4.23 -8.66
N THR A 157 -6.45 -5.38 -8.60
CA THR A 157 -7.92 -5.47 -8.48
C THR A 157 -8.33 -6.18 -7.18
N ALA A 158 -7.60 -5.93 -6.10
CA ALA A 158 -7.84 -6.59 -4.81
C ALA A 158 -9.20 -6.23 -4.20
N LEU A 159 -9.62 -4.97 -4.36
CA LEU A 159 -10.78 -4.41 -3.68
C LEU A 159 -11.74 -3.81 -4.70
N GLU A 160 -12.85 -4.49 -4.97
CA GLU A 160 -13.92 -3.98 -5.85
C GLU A 160 -14.65 -2.84 -5.18
N LEU A 161 -14.65 -1.68 -5.83
CA LEU A 161 -15.22 -0.45 -5.29
C LEU A 161 -16.61 -0.22 -5.86
N ARG A 162 -17.47 0.43 -5.08
CA ARG A 162 -18.80 0.82 -5.57
C ARG A 162 -18.67 1.92 -6.61
N GLU A 163 -19.60 1.94 -7.56
CA GLU A 163 -19.74 3.07 -8.46
C GLU A 163 -20.04 4.35 -7.68
N GLU A 164 -19.57 5.49 -8.18
CA GLU A 164 -20.00 6.76 -7.61
C GLU A 164 -21.49 6.91 -7.86
N PRO A 165 -22.29 7.32 -6.85
CA PRO A 165 -23.61 7.84 -7.16
C PRO A 165 -23.42 8.99 -8.15
N ALA A 166 -24.17 8.96 -9.26
CA ALA A 166 -24.15 10.03 -10.24
C ALA A 166 -24.32 11.35 -9.49
N ALA A 167 -23.43 12.32 -9.72
CA ALA A 167 -23.63 13.66 -9.19
C ALA A 167 -25.02 14.10 -9.63
N ASP A 168 -25.88 14.43 -8.67
CA ASP A 168 -27.22 14.95 -8.96
C ASP A 168 -27.07 16.03 -10.04
N GLN A 169 -27.66 15.78 -11.20
CA GLN A 169 -27.74 16.79 -12.24
C GLN A 169 -28.36 18.02 -11.58
N PRO A 170 -27.73 19.21 -11.65
CA PRO A 170 -28.35 20.40 -11.10
C PRO A 170 -29.69 20.55 -11.82
N ALA A 171 -30.77 20.54 -11.05
CA ALA A 171 -32.07 20.94 -11.55
C ALA A 171 -31.87 22.29 -12.26
N GLU A 172 -32.28 22.35 -13.53
CA GLU A 172 -32.22 23.58 -14.32
C GLU A 172 -32.86 24.72 -13.53
N GLY A 173 -32.04 25.66 -13.06
CA GLY A 173 -32.52 26.91 -12.45
C GLY A 173 -31.99 27.25 -11.07
N ALA A 174 -30.66 27.44 -10.93
CA ALA A 174 -30.14 28.36 -9.92
C ALA A 174 -28.73 28.84 -10.30
N ALA A 175 -28.66 30.06 -10.83
CA ALA A 175 -27.40 30.76 -11.02
C ALA A 175 -26.83 31.16 -9.64
N ALA A 176 -25.68 30.57 -9.27
CA ALA A 176 -24.79 31.13 -8.28
C ALA A 176 -23.35 30.68 -8.55
N SER A 177 -22.60 31.55 -9.21
CA SER A 177 -21.16 31.42 -9.41
C SER A 177 -20.43 31.58 -8.08
N GLY A 178 -20.15 30.47 -7.40
CA GLY A 178 -19.18 30.39 -6.31
C GLY A 178 -17.93 29.64 -6.77
N PRO A 179 -16.72 30.00 -6.31
CA PRO A 179 -15.51 29.30 -6.70
C PRO A 179 -15.58 27.85 -6.20
N ASN A 180 -15.60 26.89 -7.13
CA ASN A 180 -15.42 25.48 -6.87
C ASN A 180 -14.00 25.26 -6.32
N THR A 181 -13.83 25.43 -5.02
CA THR A 181 -12.72 24.84 -4.28
C THR A 181 -12.95 23.34 -4.26
N GLY A 182 -12.23 22.62 -5.14
CA GLY A 182 -12.24 21.17 -5.27
C GLY A 182 -11.79 20.44 -4.00
N GLY A 183 -12.66 20.41 -3.00
CA GLY A 183 -12.61 19.46 -1.91
C GLY A 183 -13.31 18.20 -2.37
N GLY A 184 -12.57 17.15 -2.70
CA GLY A 184 -13.18 15.83 -2.86
C GLY A 184 -13.94 15.49 -1.59
N SER A 185 -15.27 15.44 -1.69
CA SER A 185 -16.11 15.32 -0.51
C SER A 185 -15.80 14.02 0.22
N THR A 186 -15.61 14.11 1.54
CA THR A 186 -15.53 12.98 2.47
C THR A 186 -16.62 11.93 2.18
N SER A 187 -17.81 12.37 1.73
CA SER A 187 -18.92 11.51 1.36
C SER A 187 -18.63 10.60 0.16
N GLY A 188 -17.91 11.07 -0.86
CA GLY A 188 -17.64 10.29 -2.09
C GLY A 188 -16.67 9.14 -1.84
N VAL A 189 -15.59 9.40 -1.10
CA VAL A 189 -14.65 8.35 -0.68
C VAL A 189 -15.34 7.36 0.26
N ALA A 190 -16.11 7.83 1.25
CA ALA A 190 -16.83 6.94 2.15
C ALA A 190 -17.82 6.02 1.43
N ALA A 191 -18.63 6.56 0.51
CA ALA A 191 -19.61 5.78 -0.25
C ALA A 191 -18.95 4.72 -1.14
N ARG A 192 -17.88 5.10 -1.84
CA ARG A 192 -17.14 4.21 -2.75
C ARG A 192 -16.47 3.06 -2.01
N TRP A 193 -15.93 3.33 -0.83
CA TRP A 193 -15.22 2.36 0.01
C TRP A 193 -16.11 1.68 1.06
N ALA A 194 -17.42 1.92 1.03
CA ALA A 194 -18.36 1.47 2.06
C ALA A 194 -18.36 -0.06 2.29
N GLY A 195 -17.98 -0.86 1.29
CA GLY A 195 -17.85 -2.31 1.43
C GLY A 195 -16.72 -2.77 2.34
N TYR A 196 -15.74 -1.90 2.61
CA TYR A 196 -14.52 -2.21 3.38
C TYR A 196 -14.31 -1.32 4.61
N LEU A 197 -15.14 -0.29 4.79
CA LEU A 197 -15.06 0.63 5.93
C LEU A 197 -15.77 0.03 7.15
N GLN A 198 -15.02 -0.59 8.06
CA GLN A 198 -15.54 -1.12 9.32
C GLN A 198 -16.15 -0.01 10.17
N GLY A 199 -17.43 -0.19 10.53
CA GLY A 199 -18.19 0.84 11.25
C GLY A 199 -18.22 2.19 10.54
N GLY A 200 -17.99 2.22 9.22
CA GLY A 200 -17.91 3.44 8.41
C GLY A 200 -16.65 4.30 8.62
N THR A 201 -15.66 3.84 9.38
CA THR A 201 -14.57 4.74 9.85
C THR A 201 -13.17 4.32 9.44
N ARG A 202 -12.93 3.05 9.10
CA ARG A 202 -11.58 2.58 8.78
C ARG A 202 -11.56 1.39 7.84
N LEU A 203 -10.56 1.36 6.97
CA LEU A 203 -10.10 0.14 6.32
C LEU A 203 -9.26 -0.65 7.31
N ALA A 204 -9.41 -1.97 7.34
CA ALA A 204 -8.60 -2.84 8.20
C ALA A 204 -8.33 -4.20 7.55
N GLY A 205 -7.30 -4.87 8.05
CA GLY A 205 -6.93 -6.20 7.59
C GLY A 205 -5.70 -6.72 8.32
N SER A 206 -5.04 -7.70 7.72
CA SER A 206 -3.82 -8.29 8.26
C SER A 206 -2.85 -8.72 7.18
N VAL A 207 -1.58 -8.73 7.56
CA VAL A 207 -0.50 -9.38 6.82
C VAL A 207 0.07 -10.50 7.69
N THR A 208 0.13 -11.70 7.13
CA THR A 208 0.76 -12.85 7.78
C THR A 208 2.03 -13.20 7.03
N LEU A 209 3.19 -13.04 7.67
CA LEU A 209 4.45 -13.56 7.17
C LEU A 209 4.46 -15.07 7.39
N LEU A 210 4.71 -15.83 6.32
CA LEU A 210 4.65 -17.28 6.34
C LEU A 210 6.07 -17.86 6.44
N PRO A 211 6.26 -18.99 7.14
CA PRO A 211 7.56 -19.65 7.19
C PRO A 211 8.03 -20.09 5.78
N PRO A 212 9.35 -20.30 5.57
CA PRO A 212 9.83 -20.98 4.37
C PRO A 212 9.26 -22.40 4.26
N MET A 213 9.05 -22.91 3.03
CA MET A 213 8.76 -24.34 2.81
C MET A 213 10.03 -25.15 2.94
#